data_AF-Q0C8T1-F1
#
_entry.id   AF-Q0C8T1-F1
#
_cell.length_a   1.000
_cell.length_b   1.000
_cell.length_c   1.000
_cell.angle_alpha   90.00
_cell.angle_beta   90.00
_cell.angle_gamma   90.00
#
_symmetry.space_group_name_H-M   'P 1'
#
loop_
_entity.id
_entity.type
_entity.pdbx_description
1 polymer ?
#
loop_
_entity_poly.entity_id
_entity_poly.type
_entity_poly.pdbx_seq_one_letter_code
_entity_poly.pdbx_strand_id
1 'polypeptide(L)'
;MIPFKQIQLLTALVAIAPSVLADCTLSLGYTRTQNPIGGGDNTYTCTASLDYGDGRMDTLDTECNHVTRDSCYNSQLQWRICVTTNSDLSDGYVDYSAEHRDFNEDGCTKDKWATISGDGATTKCTFPC
;
A
#
# COMPACT_ATOMS: atom_id res chain seq x y z
N MET A 1 51.91 44.28 2.03
CA MET A 1 51.05 43.98 0.88
C MET A 1 50.75 42.49 0.89
N ILE A 2 49.51 42.10 1.19
CA ILE A 2 49.05 40.71 1.23
C ILE A 2 47.90 40.62 0.21
N PRO A 3 47.94 39.74 -0.80
CA PRO A 3 46.85 39.67 -1.76
C PRO A 3 45.70 38.87 -1.15
N PHE A 4 44.57 39.55 -0.95
CA PHE A 4 43.32 38.95 -0.53
C PHE A 4 42.70 38.21 -1.73
N LYS A 5 42.72 36.88 -1.72
CA LYS A 5 42.17 36.05 -2.79
C LYS A 5 40.66 35.91 -2.58
N GLN A 6 39.89 36.50 -3.48
CA GLN A 6 38.44 36.56 -3.46
C GLN A 6 37.84 35.13 -3.59
N ILE A 7 37.16 34.67 -2.53
CA ILE A 7 36.44 33.39 -2.51
C ILE A 7 35.09 33.60 -3.22
N GLN A 8 34.94 32.99 -4.39
CA GLN A 8 33.69 32.94 -5.13
C GLN A 8 32.76 31.92 -4.46
N LEU A 9 31.77 32.41 -3.71
CA LEU A 9 30.65 31.61 -3.21
C LEU A 9 29.68 31.35 -4.38
N LEU A 10 29.70 30.15 -4.93
CA LEU A 10 28.62 29.67 -5.80
C LEU A 10 27.42 29.29 -4.92
N THR A 11 26.43 30.17 -4.88
CA THR A 11 25.11 29.88 -4.30
C THR A 11 24.36 28.97 -5.28
N ALA A 12 24.37 27.66 -5.04
CA ALA A 12 23.51 26.74 -5.77
C ALA A 12 22.06 26.92 -5.27
N LEU A 13 21.22 27.59 -6.06
CA LEU A 13 19.76 27.51 -5.89
C LEU A 13 19.33 26.11 -6.34
N VAL A 14 19.08 25.22 -5.40
CA VAL A 14 18.30 24.01 -5.67
C VAL A 14 16.86 24.47 -5.87
N ALA A 15 16.38 24.43 -7.10
CA ALA A 15 14.95 24.57 -7.38
C ALA A 15 14.26 23.35 -6.77
N ILE A 16 13.60 23.55 -5.62
CA ILE A 16 12.66 22.58 -5.08
C ILE A 16 11.44 22.66 -6.01
N ALA A 17 11.45 21.89 -7.10
CA ALA A 17 10.21 21.64 -7.81
C ALA A 17 9.22 21.08 -6.79
N PRO A 18 7.96 21.55 -6.75
CA PRO A 18 6.95 20.83 -6.00
C PRO A 18 6.90 19.44 -6.64
N SER A 19 7.46 18.45 -5.95
CA SER A 19 7.08 17.07 -6.15
C SER A 19 5.57 17.08 -6.07
N VAL A 20 4.90 16.85 -7.20
CA VAL A 20 3.52 16.42 -7.17
C VAL A 20 3.63 15.07 -6.45
N LEU A 21 3.49 15.08 -5.12
CA LEU A 21 3.54 13.87 -4.31
C LEU A 21 2.44 13.00 -4.91
N ALA A 22 2.86 11.88 -5.49
CA ALA A 22 1.89 10.98 -6.07
C ALA A 22 1.22 10.30 -4.88
N ASP A 23 -0.10 10.22 -4.90
CA ASP A 23 -0.77 9.47 -3.87
C ASP A 23 -0.65 7.98 -4.22
N CYS A 24 0.06 7.24 -3.38
CA CYS A 24 0.17 5.79 -3.47
C CYS A 24 -1.11 5.15 -2.94
N THR A 25 -1.52 4.02 -3.53
CA THR A 25 -2.66 3.24 -3.04
C THR A 25 -2.25 1.80 -2.73
N LEU A 26 -2.28 1.43 -1.45
CA LEU A 26 -2.18 0.04 -1.03
C LEU A 26 -3.55 -0.63 -1.20
N SER A 27 -3.58 -1.81 -1.79
CA SER A 27 -4.76 -2.68 -1.84
C SER A 27 -4.44 -4.02 -1.18
N LEU A 28 -5.24 -4.40 -0.19
CA LEU A 28 -5.23 -5.73 0.42
C LEU A 28 -6.49 -6.45 -0.04
N GLY A 29 -6.37 -7.71 -0.46
CA GLY A 29 -7.52 -8.46 -0.92
C GLY A 29 -7.41 -9.94 -0.60
N TYR A 30 -8.57 -10.56 -0.41
CA TYR A 30 -8.69 -12.02 -0.39
C TYR A 30 -9.87 -12.48 -1.25
N THR A 31 -9.78 -13.72 -1.74
CA THR A 31 -10.89 -14.41 -2.41
C THR A 31 -10.93 -15.85 -1.95
N ARG A 32 -12.12 -16.31 -1.57
CA ARG A 32 -12.44 -17.70 -1.24
C ARG A 32 -13.45 -18.21 -2.24
N THR A 33 -13.07 -19.18 -3.06
CA THR A 33 -14.01 -19.83 -3.98
C THR A 33 -14.59 -21.08 -3.33
N GLN A 34 -15.85 -21.37 -3.68
CA GLN A 34 -16.56 -22.57 -3.26
C GLN A 34 -17.14 -23.25 -4.50
N ASN A 35 -17.08 -24.59 -4.56
CA ASN A 35 -17.75 -25.37 -5.60
C ASN A 35 -19.10 -25.90 -5.07
N PRO A 36 -20.24 -25.23 -5.34
CA PRO A 36 -21.52 -25.59 -4.74
C PRO A 36 -22.16 -26.86 -5.32
N ILE A 37 -21.69 -27.38 -6.46
CA ILE A 37 -22.38 -28.47 -7.19
C ILE A 37 -21.67 -29.82 -7.03
N GLY A 38 -20.36 -29.84 -6.74
CA GLY A 38 -19.59 -31.09 -6.74
C GLY A 38 -18.69 -31.34 -5.54
N GLY A 39 -18.61 -30.42 -4.56
CA GLY A 39 -17.65 -30.54 -3.45
C GLY A 39 -16.19 -30.55 -3.91
N GLY A 40 -15.90 -29.97 -5.09
CA GLY A 40 -14.54 -29.82 -5.62
C GLY A 40 -13.71 -28.80 -4.83
N ASP A 41 -12.47 -28.59 -5.28
CA ASP A 41 -11.50 -27.79 -4.54
C ASP A 41 -11.97 -26.35 -4.30
N ASN A 42 -11.84 -25.92 -3.05
CA ASN A 42 -12.00 -24.53 -2.66
C ASN A 42 -10.64 -23.86 -2.76
N THR A 43 -10.58 -22.67 -3.35
CA THR A 43 -9.35 -21.89 -3.43
C THR A 43 -9.42 -20.72 -2.45
N TYR A 44 -8.35 -20.50 -1.70
CA TYR A 44 -8.16 -19.29 -0.91
C TYR A 44 -6.91 -18.57 -1.39
N THR A 45 -7.09 -17.37 -1.95
CA THR A 45 -6.01 -16.54 -2.49
C THR A 45 -6.03 -15.18 -1.82
N CYS A 46 -4.84 -14.62 -1.58
CA CYS A 46 -4.70 -13.27 -1.04
C CYS A 46 -3.71 -12.46 -1.88
N THR A 47 -3.81 -11.15 -1.82
CA THR A 47 -2.90 -10.25 -2.52
C THR A 47 -2.77 -8.93 -1.76
N ALA A 48 -1.53 -8.50 -1.53
CA ALA A 48 -1.20 -7.12 -1.21
C ALA A 48 -0.55 -6.49 -2.45
N SER A 49 -1.08 -5.38 -2.94
CA SER A 49 -0.55 -4.68 -4.10
C SER A 49 -0.44 -3.18 -3.86
N LEU A 50 0.50 -2.54 -4.54
CA LEU A 50 0.75 -1.11 -4.45
C LEU A 50 0.62 -0.46 -5.82
N ASP A 51 -0.23 0.55 -5.93
CA ASP A 51 -0.21 1.53 -7.02
C ASP A 51 0.66 2.70 -6.57
N TYR A 52 1.68 3.05 -7.37
CA TYR A 52 2.59 4.16 -7.05
C TYR A 52 2.01 5.55 -7.43
N GLY A 53 0.79 5.61 -8.00
CA GLY A 53 0.15 6.84 -8.46
C GLY A 53 0.73 7.41 -9.76
N ASP A 54 1.82 6.81 -10.27
CA ASP A 54 2.47 7.13 -11.55
C ASP A 54 2.16 6.10 -12.65
N GLY A 55 1.22 5.19 -12.39
CA GLY A 55 0.82 4.10 -13.28
C GLY A 55 1.64 2.82 -13.13
N ARG A 56 2.70 2.80 -12.30
CA ARG A 56 3.37 1.56 -11.90
C ARG A 56 2.56 0.82 -10.84
N MET A 57 2.58 -0.51 -10.94
CA MET A 57 1.92 -1.41 -10.00
C MET A 57 2.93 -2.43 -9.47
N ASP A 58 2.81 -2.79 -8.20
CA ASP A 58 3.61 -3.84 -7.55
C ASP A 58 2.72 -4.88 -6.87
N THR A 59 3.17 -6.13 -6.83
CA THR A 59 2.59 -7.17 -5.97
C THR A 59 3.55 -7.37 -4.80
N LEU A 60 3.13 -6.90 -3.63
CA LEU A 60 3.95 -6.91 -2.43
C LEU A 60 3.98 -8.29 -1.76
N ASP A 61 2.84 -8.99 -1.75
CA ASP A 61 2.72 -10.33 -1.18
C ASP A 61 1.47 -11.06 -1.71
N THR A 62 1.50 -12.39 -1.68
CA THR A 62 0.36 -13.26 -1.98
C THR A 62 0.09 -14.30 -0.89
N GLU A 63 0.93 -14.36 0.14
CA GLU A 63 0.75 -15.24 1.29
C GLU A 63 -0.36 -14.73 2.21
N CYS A 64 -1.45 -15.50 2.38
CA CYS A 64 -2.60 -15.08 3.17
C CYS A 64 -2.28 -14.80 4.64
N ASN A 65 -1.30 -15.49 5.23
CA ASN A 65 -0.80 -15.23 6.59
C ASN A 65 -0.10 -13.87 6.74
N HIS A 66 0.33 -13.24 5.64
CA HIS A 66 0.89 -11.90 5.64
C HIS A 66 -0.10 -10.84 5.18
N VAL A 67 -1.02 -11.17 4.26
CA VAL A 67 -2.00 -10.19 3.74
C VAL A 67 -3.12 -9.92 4.75
N THR A 68 -3.57 -10.95 5.47
CA THR A 68 -4.77 -10.88 6.33
C THR A 68 -4.45 -10.77 7.82
N ARG A 69 -3.24 -10.29 8.12
CA ARG A 69 -2.67 -10.12 9.47
C ARG A 69 -1.62 -9.02 9.44
N ASP A 70 -1.03 -8.76 10.60
CA ASP A 70 0.04 -7.79 10.76
C ASP A 70 1.27 -8.18 9.92
N SER A 71 1.68 -7.28 9.02
CA SER A 71 2.84 -7.49 8.15
C SER A 71 3.42 -6.17 7.69
N CYS A 72 4.70 -6.17 7.32
CA CYS A 72 5.36 -5.02 6.72
C CYS A 72 6.00 -5.41 5.39
N TYR A 73 5.61 -4.73 4.33
CA TYR A 73 6.06 -5.01 2.98
C TYR A 73 7.24 -4.13 2.58
N ASN A 74 8.14 -4.69 1.77
CA ASN A 74 9.13 -3.90 1.04
C ASN A 74 8.53 -3.50 -0.31
N SER A 75 8.82 -2.30 -0.76
CA SER A 75 8.45 -1.79 -2.08
C SER A 75 9.60 -0.97 -2.65
N GLN A 76 9.37 -0.29 -3.78
CA GLN A 76 10.32 0.68 -4.32
C GLN A 76 10.25 2.04 -3.62
N LEU A 77 9.37 2.19 -2.63
CA LEU A 77 9.31 3.38 -1.78
C LEU A 77 10.46 3.39 -0.77
N GLN A 78 10.74 4.58 -0.22
CA GLN A 78 11.84 4.76 0.74
C GLN A 78 11.62 3.98 2.04
N TRP A 79 10.37 3.90 2.50
CA TRP A 79 10.00 3.26 3.77
C TRP A 79 9.17 2.00 3.53
N ARG A 80 9.15 1.11 4.52
CA ARG A 80 8.28 -0.07 4.50
C ARG A 80 6.84 0.36 4.73
N ILE A 81 5.91 -0.35 4.10
CA ILE A 81 4.47 -0.19 4.32
C ILE A 81 4.08 -1.25 5.34
N CYS A 82 3.65 -0.83 6.53
CA CYS A 82 3.22 -1.73 7.58
C CYS A 82 1.71 -1.72 7.72
N VAL A 83 1.11 -2.89 7.88
CA VAL A 83 -0.33 -3.08 8.05
C VAL A 83 -0.56 -3.81 9.34
N THR A 84 -1.57 -3.38 10.09
CA THR A 84 -2.22 -4.16 11.15
C THR A 84 -3.64 -4.42 10.71
N THR A 85 -4.12 -5.67 10.70
CA THR A 85 -5.47 -5.98 10.21
C THR A 85 -6.00 -7.33 10.71
N ASN A 86 -7.28 -7.59 10.44
CA ASN A 86 -7.98 -8.83 10.72
C ASN A 86 -8.10 -9.74 9.48
N SER A 87 -8.57 -10.97 9.69
CA SER A 87 -8.59 -12.01 8.65
C SER A 87 -9.49 -11.70 7.44
N ASP A 88 -10.44 -10.78 7.62
CA ASP A 88 -11.40 -10.34 6.60
C ASP A 88 -11.10 -8.93 6.07
N LEU A 89 -9.96 -8.34 6.46
CA LEU A 89 -9.47 -7.03 6.03
C LEU A 89 -10.41 -5.86 6.35
N SER A 90 -11.41 -6.08 7.21
CA SER A 90 -12.48 -5.11 7.46
C SER A 90 -12.08 -4.02 8.45
N ASP A 91 -11.02 -4.24 9.22
CA ASP A 91 -10.54 -3.34 10.25
C ASP A 91 -9.01 -3.33 10.33
N GLY A 92 -8.45 -2.28 10.92
CA GLY A 92 -7.00 -2.09 11.03
C GLY A 92 -6.51 -0.77 10.47
N TYR A 93 -5.22 -0.70 10.19
CA TYR A 93 -4.56 0.51 9.70
C TYR A 93 -3.32 0.22 8.85
N VAL A 94 -2.93 1.20 8.04
CA VAL A 94 -1.65 1.27 7.32
C VAL A 94 -0.77 2.34 7.94
N ASP A 95 0.49 2.00 8.20
CA ASP A 95 1.56 2.94 8.52
C ASP A 95 2.56 3.04 7.35
N TYR A 96 2.87 4.27 6.95
CA TYR A 96 3.95 4.56 6.01
C TYR A 96 4.64 5.88 6.39
N SER A 97 5.94 5.83 6.70
CA SER A 97 6.68 7.00 7.19
C SER A 97 6.03 7.61 8.44
N ALA A 98 5.55 8.86 8.37
CA ALA A 98 4.82 9.54 9.43
C ALA A 98 3.29 9.44 9.27
N GLU A 99 2.82 8.80 8.20
CA GLU A 99 1.40 8.65 7.90
C GLU A 99 0.84 7.41 8.59
N HIS A 100 -0.29 7.60 9.26
CA HIS A 100 -1.15 6.56 9.79
C HIS A 100 -2.51 6.71 9.10
N ARG A 101 -3.07 5.60 8.61
CA ARG A 101 -4.38 5.57 7.95
C ARG A 101 -5.20 4.41 8.47
N ASP A 102 -6.22 4.70 9.26
CA ASP A 102 -7.19 3.72 9.72
C ASP A 102 -8.13 3.31 8.57
N PHE A 103 -8.46 2.03 8.49
CA PHE A 103 -9.31 1.47 7.43
C PHE A 103 -10.73 2.03 7.44
N ASN A 104 -11.13 2.68 8.53
CA ASN A 104 -12.44 3.29 8.73
C ASN A 104 -12.43 4.83 8.64
N GLU A 105 -11.29 5.42 8.25
CA GLU A 105 -11.14 6.86 8.04
C GLU A 105 -11.11 7.25 6.56
N ASP A 106 -11.18 8.55 6.30
CA ASP A 106 -11.06 9.10 4.95
C ASP A 106 -9.72 8.72 4.31
N GLY A 107 -9.77 8.39 3.02
CA GLY A 107 -8.62 7.87 2.28
C GLY A 107 -8.54 6.34 2.26
N CYS A 108 -9.41 5.63 2.98
CA CYS A 108 -9.59 4.20 2.84
C CYS A 108 -10.99 3.83 2.30
N THR A 109 -11.05 2.76 1.50
CA THR A 109 -12.30 2.20 0.95
C THR A 109 -12.30 0.70 1.13
N LYS A 110 -13.51 0.14 1.29
CA LYS A 110 -13.71 -1.29 1.52
C LYS A 110 -14.80 -1.81 0.61
N ASP A 111 -14.48 -2.86 -0.12
CA ASP A 111 -15.40 -3.60 -0.97
C ASP A 111 -15.51 -5.04 -0.47
N LYS A 112 -16.72 -5.57 -0.39
CA LYS A 112 -16.97 -6.96 -0.01
C LYS A 112 -18.02 -7.58 -0.91
N TRP A 113 -17.88 -8.85 -1.20
CA TRP A 113 -18.85 -9.60 -1.99
C TRP A 113 -18.99 -11.03 -1.47
N ALA A 114 -20.18 -11.59 -1.66
CA ALA A 114 -20.47 -12.99 -1.36
C ALA A 114 -21.53 -13.51 -2.32
N THR A 115 -21.33 -14.71 -2.83
CA THR A 115 -22.24 -15.43 -3.74
C THR A 115 -22.25 -16.91 -3.38
N ILE A 116 -23.06 -17.70 -4.09
CA ILE A 116 -23.04 -19.16 -3.96
C ILE A 116 -21.67 -19.78 -4.34
N SER A 117 -20.87 -19.08 -5.12
CA SER A 117 -19.58 -19.55 -5.62
C SER A 117 -18.40 -19.10 -4.76
N GLY A 118 -18.63 -18.37 -3.66
CA GLY A 118 -17.56 -17.86 -2.81
C GLY A 118 -17.77 -16.44 -2.28
N ASP A 119 -16.74 -15.91 -1.65
CA ASP A 119 -16.70 -14.56 -1.09
C ASP A 119 -15.33 -13.91 -1.23
N GLY A 120 -15.27 -12.61 -1.03
CA GLY A 120 -14.03 -11.87 -0.99
C GLY A 120 -14.20 -10.48 -0.40
N ALA A 121 -13.08 -9.91 0.02
CA ALA A 121 -13.01 -8.52 0.44
C ALA A 121 -11.74 -7.86 -0.09
N THR A 122 -11.82 -6.56 -0.29
CA THR A 122 -10.72 -5.70 -0.66
C THR A 122 -10.76 -4.44 0.20
N THR A 123 -9.62 -4.08 0.77
CA THR A 123 -9.43 -2.80 1.46
C THR A 123 -8.34 -2.02 0.74
N LYS A 124 -8.64 -0.78 0.39
CA LYS A 124 -7.70 0.11 -0.29
C LYS A 124 -7.48 1.35 0.54
N CYS A 125 -6.23 1.73 0.76
CA CYS A 125 -5.88 2.94 1.48
C CYS A 125 -4.87 3.76 0.68
N THR A 126 -5.14 5.06 0.57
CA THR A 126 -4.35 6.02 -0.17
C THR A 126 -3.54 6.88 0.80
N PHE A 127 -2.25 7.06 0.51
CA PHE A 127 -1.33 7.84 1.34
C PHE A 127 -0.26 8.54 0.47
N PRO A 128 0.28 9.68 0.93
CA PRO A 128 1.35 10.38 0.21
C PRO A 128 2.60 9.52 0.03
N CYS A 129 3.10 9.49 -1.21
CA CYS A 129 4.43 9.01 -1.57
C CYS A 129 5.08 9.96 -2.60
#